data_AF-A0A1G0QKV2-F1
#
_entry.id   AF-A0A1G0QKV2-F1
#
_cell.length_a   1.000
_cell.length_b   1.000
_cell.length_c   1.000
_cell.angle_alpha   90.00
_cell.angle_beta   90.00
_cell.angle_gamma   90.00
#
_symmetry.space_group_name_H-M   'P 1'
#
loop_
_entity.id
_entity.type
_entity.pdbx_description
1 polymer ?
#
loop_
_entity_poly.entity_id
_entity_poly.type
_entity_poly.pdbx_seq_one_letter_code
_entity_poly.pdbx_strand_id
1 'polypeptide(L)'
;MSVDEKNKVLKSIFWDYNTELLPFDKLIEGDINAIDDYEFKLILTRMLERLNWYELMDILGIDLIKRLLTPEIISKLRNNELKERYERIRRILFEEPLPFSGWDPEYRKRIKTTLLSYRWDRT
;
A
#
# COMPACT_ATOMS: atom_id res chain seq x y z
N MET A 1 -5.40 -11.08 13.56
CA MET A 1 -4.66 -12.33 13.25
C MET A 1 -3.84 -12.82 14.45
N SER A 2 -3.71 -14.14 14.62
CA SER A 2 -2.74 -14.77 15.53
C SER A 2 -1.30 -14.55 15.05
N VAL A 3 -0.31 -14.67 15.94
CA VAL A 3 1.12 -14.51 15.61
C VAL A 3 1.54 -15.49 14.50
N ASP A 4 1.10 -16.74 14.57
CA ASP A 4 1.40 -17.76 13.57
C ASP A 4 0.81 -17.43 12.19
N GLU A 5 -0.39 -16.84 12.17
CA GLU A 5 -1.04 -16.41 10.93
C GLU A 5 -0.29 -15.25 10.28
N LYS A 6 0.15 -14.27 11.09
CA LYS A 6 0.96 -13.15 10.61
C LYS A 6 2.27 -13.66 10.00
N ASN A 7 2.93 -14.59 10.69
CA ASN A 7 4.16 -15.22 10.19
C ASN A 7 3.94 -15.99 8.89
N LYS A 8 2.82 -16.70 8.75
CA LYS A 8 2.48 -17.41 7.50
C LYS A 8 2.27 -16.44 6.34
N VAL A 9 1.60 -15.31 6.57
CA VAL A 9 1.39 -14.26 5.56
C VAL A 9 2.72 -13.59 5.17
N LEU A 10 3.59 -13.29 6.14
CA LEU A 10 4.91 -12.73 5.85
C LEU A 10 5.79 -13.70 5.06
N LYS A 11 5.80 -14.98 5.40
CA LYS A 11 6.54 -16.00 4.64
C LYS A 11 6.01 -16.18 3.22
N SER A 12 4.70 -16.06 3.00
CA SER A 12 4.11 -16.22 1.67
C SER A 12 4.52 -15.10 0.70
N ILE A 13 4.62 -13.85 1.19
CA ILE A 13 5.08 -12.73 0.36
C ILE A 13 6.60 -12.75 0.11
N PHE A 14 7.36 -13.44 0.96
CA PHE A 14 8.83 -13.59 0.90
C PHE A 14 9.30 -14.97 0.42
N TRP A 15 8.48 -15.70 -0.33
CA TRP A 15 8.79 -17.07 -0.77
C TRP A 15 10.13 -17.23 -1.51
N ASP A 16 10.62 -16.18 -2.16
CA ASP A 16 11.86 -16.12 -2.94
C ASP A 16 13.08 -15.63 -2.15
N TYR A 17 12.93 -15.42 -0.84
CA TYR A 17 13.99 -14.99 0.07
C TYR A 17 14.27 -16.06 1.12
N ASN A 18 15.47 -16.03 1.70
CA ASN A 18 15.73 -16.79 2.90
C ASN A 18 15.02 -16.13 4.09
N THR A 19 13.79 -16.57 4.35
CA THR A 19 12.90 -15.99 5.38
C THR A 19 13.46 -16.07 6.81
N GLU A 20 14.43 -16.95 7.07
CA GLU A 20 15.07 -17.10 8.39
C GLU A 20 16.01 -15.93 8.73
N LEU A 21 16.45 -15.18 7.72
CA LEU A 21 17.32 -14.01 7.90
C LEU A 21 16.53 -12.72 8.10
N LEU A 22 15.21 -12.75 7.95
CA LEU A 22 14.37 -11.55 8.05
C LEU A 22 13.80 -11.40 9.47
N PRO A 23 13.81 -10.19 10.03
CA PRO A 23 13.34 -9.94 11.39
C PRO A 23 11.79 -9.84 11.48
N PHE A 24 11.08 -10.90 11.06
CA PHE A 24 9.61 -10.94 11.10
C PHE A 24 9.06 -10.90 12.52
N ASP A 25 9.72 -11.56 13.47
CA ASP A 25 9.27 -11.59 14.87
C ASP A 25 9.26 -10.17 15.46
N LYS A 26 10.34 -9.41 15.25
CA LYS A 26 10.44 -8.00 15.66
C LYS A 26 9.35 -7.13 15.02
N LEU A 27 9.02 -7.40 13.75
CA LEU A 27 7.95 -6.68 13.06
C LEU A 27 6.57 -7.00 13.66
N ILE A 28 6.32 -8.26 13.98
CA ILE A 28 5.04 -8.71 14.57
C ILE A 28 4.89 -8.18 16.00
N GLU A 29 5.98 -8.10 16.75
CA GLU A 29 6.04 -7.50 18.08
C GLU A 29 5.93 -5.96 18.05
N GLY A 30 6.16 -5.34 16.89
CA GLY A 30 6.09 -3.89 16.70
C GLY A 30 7.38 -3.15 17.04
N ASP A 31 8.49 -3.85 17.30
CA ASP A 31 9.79 -3.25 17.59
C ASP A 31 10.58 -2.95 16.30
N ILE A 32 10.11 -1.94 15.57
CA ILE A 32 10.72 -1.52 14.30
C ILE A 32 12.12 -0.94 14.50
N ASN A 33 12.38 -0.30 15.64
CA ASN A 33 13.66 0.35 15.89
C ASN A 33 14.81 -0.66 16.01
N ALA A 34 14.49 -1.92 16.28
CA ALA A 34 15.45 -3.02 16.33
C ALA A 34 15.69 -3.71 14.97
N ILE A 35 15.05 -3.23 13.89
CA ILE A 35 15.20 -3.73 12.52
C ILE A 35 16.15 -2.80 11.76
N ASP A 36 17.03 -3.38 10.95
CA ASP A 36 17.89 -2.58 10.08
C ASP A 36 17.06 -1.78 9.06
N ASP A 37 17.50 -0.55 8.82
CA ASP A 37 16.80 0.43 8.00
C ASP A 37 16.57 -0.05 6.55
N TYR A 38 17.52 -0.82 5.99
CA TYR A 38 17.42 -1.40 4.66
C TYR A 38 16.46 -2.59 4.63
N GLU A 39 16.57 -3.50 5.59
CA GLU A 39 15.67 -4.65 5.73
C GLU A 39 14.22 -4.21 5.94
N PHE A 40 14.02 -3.21 6.79
CA PHE A 40 12.70 -2.67 7.06
C PHE A 40 12.06 -2.07 5.81
N LYS A 41 12.81 -1.27 5.03
CA LYS A 41 12.32 -0.69 3.76
C LYS A 41 11.99 -1.78 2.73
N LEU A 42 12.79 -2.83 2.65
CA LEU A 42 12.53 -3.99 1.80
C LEU A 42 11.23 -4.69 2.19
N ILE A 43 11.07 -4.99 3.49
CA ILE A 43 9.88 -5.63 4.06
C ILE A 43 8.64 -4.78 3.79
N LEU A 44 8.68 -3.52 4.15
CA LEU A 44 7.58 -2.58 3.97
C LEU A 44 7.15 -2.47 2.51
N THR A 45 8.10 -2.31 1.59
CA THR A 45 7.79 -2.17 0.16
C THR A 45 7.03 -3.40 -0.36
N ARG A 46 7.50 -4.60 -0.02
CA ARG A 46 6.83 -5.84 -0.42
C ARG A 46 5.47 -6.03 0.23
N MET A 47 5.33 -5.66 1.50
CA MET A 47 4.03 -5.69 2.18
C MET A 47 3.04 -4.78 1.45
N LEU A 48 3.43 -3.54 1.12
CA LEU A 48 2.57 -2.61 0.39
C LEU A 48 2.20 -3.13 -1.01
N GLU A 49 3.11 -3.83 -1.68
CA GLU A 49 2.88 -4.35 -3.03
C GLU A 49 2.03 -5.64 -3.07
N ARG A 50 2.15 -6.51 -2.06
CA ARG A 50 1.58 -7.86 -2.10
C ARG A 50 0.40 -8.09 -1.15
N LEU A 51 0.30 -7.32 -0.08
CA LEU A 51 -0.76 -7.50 0.91
C LEU A 51 -1.98 -6.62 0.61
N ASN A 52 -3.14 -7.11 1.03
CA ASN A 52 -4.35 -6.32 1.04
C ASN A 52 -4.36 -5.34 2.24
N TRP A 53 -5.28 -4.38 2.23
CA TRP A 53 -5.34 -3.33 3.25
C TRP A 53 -5.59 -3.88 4.67
N TYR A 54 -6.43 -4.91 4.80
CA TYR A 54 -6.74 -5.50 6.11
C TYR A 54 -5.55 -6.26 6.69
N GLU A 55 -4.83 -7.02 5.87
CA GLU A 55 -3.59 -7.69 6.28
C GLU A 55 -2.53 -6.69 6.74
N LEU A 56 -2.40 -5.57 6.04
CA LEU A 56 -1.49 -4.49 6.45
C LEU A 56 -1.90 -3.93 7.81
N MET A 57 -3.17 -3.61 8.01
CA MET A 57 -3.67 -3.09 9.29
C MET A 57 -3.48 -4.10 10.43
N ASP A 58 -3.71 -5.38 10.18
CA ASP A 58 -3.56 -6.44 11.19
C ASP A 58 -2.11 -6.66 11.62
N ILE A 59 -1.15 -6.50 10.69
CA ILE A 59 0.27 -6.71 10.97
C ILE A 59 0.90 -5.44 11.56
N LEU A 60 0.74 -4.31 10.90
CA LEU A 60 1.43 -3.06 11.22
C LEU A 60 0.65 -2.20 12.23
N GLY A 61 -0.67 -2.27 12.22
CA GLY A 61 -1.51 -1.34 12.97
C GLY A 61 -1.60 0.04 12.30
N ILE A 62 -2.66 0.78 12.64
CA ILE A 62 -3.00 2.04 11.97
C ILE A 62 -1.98 3.16 12.24
N ASP A 63 -1.49 3.27 13.47
CA ASP A 63 -0.58 4.35 13.88
C ASP A 63 0.77 4.25 13.17
N LEU A 64 1.24 3.03 13.00
CA LEU A 64 2.50 2.70 12.36
C LEU A 64 2.37 2.89 10.84
N ILE A 65 1.26 2.44 10.24
CA ILE A 65 0.96 2.72 8.83
C ILE A 65 0.94 4.23 8.54
N LYS A 66 0.32 5.04 9.41
CA LYS A 66 0.32 6.50 9.27
C LYS A 66 1.72 7.08 9.26
N ARG A 67 2.62 6.59 10.12
CA ARG A 67 4.02 7.03 10.17
C ARG A 67 4.81 6.61 8.93
N LEU A 68 4.49 5.46 8.34
CA LEU A 68 5.23 4.86 7.24
C LEU A 68 4.75 5.26 5.85
N LEU A 69 3.48 5.63 5.67
CA LEU A 69 2.94 6.08 4.38
C LEU A 69 3.40 7.51 4.05
N THR A 70 4.70 7.67 3.84
CA THR A 70 5.30 8.92 3.38
C THR A 70 5.28 8.98 1.84
N PRO A 71 5.24 10.19 1.25
CA PRO A 71 5.32 10.36 -0.20
C PRO A 71 6.54 9.67 -0.82
N GLU A 72 7.66 9.64 -0.09
CA GLU A 72 8.90 8.98 -0.52
C GLU A 72 8.71 7.46 -0.69
N ILE A 73 8.05 6.80 0.26
CA ILE A 73 7.79 5.36 0.21
C ILE A 73 6.79 5.04 -0.90
N ILE A 74 5.72 5.84 -1.03
CA ILE A 74 4.74 5.69 -2.11
C ILE A 74 5.42 5.84 -3.48
N SER A 75 6.35 6.80 -3.62
CA SER A 75 7.05 7.04 -4.88
C SER A 75 7.91 5.85 -5.35
N LYS A 76 8.39 5.02 -4.41
CA LYS A 76 9.24 3.84 -4.64
C LYS A 76 8.48 2.59 -5.09
N LEU A 77 7.15 2.57 -4.94
CA LEU A 77 6.32 1.46 -5.41
C LEU A 77 6.49 1.31 -6.94
N ARG A 78 6.50 0.09 -7.46
CA ARG A 78 6.70 -0.10 -8.91
C ARG A 78 5.47 0.20 -9.75
N ASN A 79 4.28 -0.09 -9.22
CA ASN A 79 3.02 0.03 -9.95
C ASN A 79 2.36 1.40 -9.71
N ASN A 80 2.08 2.15 -10.77
CA ASN A 80 1.41 3.46 -10.71
C ASN A 80 0.00 3.38 -10.09
N GLU A 81 -0.75 2.30 -10.32
CA GLU A 81 -2.06 2.10 -9.70
C GLU A 81 -1.95 1.94 -8.18
N LEU A 82 -0.91 1.23 -7.71
CA LEU A 82 -0.63 1.12 -6.28
C LEU A 82 -0.22 2.48 -5.69
N LYS A 83 0.58 3.27 -6.41
CA LYS A 83 0.91 4.64 -5.98
C LYS A 83 -0.35 5.47 -5.78
N GLU A 84 -1.23 5.51 -6.78
CA GLU A 84 -2.50 6.25 -6.68
C GLU A 84 -3.37 5.75 -5.53
N ARG A 85 -3.45 4.43 -5.33
CA ARG A 85 -4.20 3.83 -4.24
C ARG A 85 -3.66 4.28 -2.88
N TYR A 86 -2.36 4.16 -2.64
CA TYR A 86 -1.76 4.53 -1.36
C TYR A 86 -1.71 6.03 -1.14
N GLU A 87 -1.59 6.84 -2.20
CA GLU A 87 -1.71 8.29 -2.13
C GLU A 87 -3.12 8.70 -1.67
N ARG A 88 -4.17 8.06 -2.20
CA ARG A 88 -5.55 8.26 -1.71
C ARG A 88 -5.70 7.85 -0.24
N ILE A 89 -5.18 6.68 0.13
CA ILE A 89 -5.23 6.20 1.52
C ILE A 89 -4.49 7.17 2.44
N ARG A 90 -3.30 7.64 2.08
CA ARG A 90 -2.54 8.64 2.82
C ARG A 90 -3.41 9.89 3.03
N ARG A 91 -4.00 10.44 1.98
CA ARG A 91 -4.87 11.62 2.11
C ARG A 91 -6.06 11.40 3.05
N ILE A 92 -6.70 10.23 2.99
CA ILE A 92 -7.76 9.86 3.94
C ILE A 92 -7.24 9.86 5.39
N LEU A 93 -6.08 9.24 5.63
CA LEU A 93 -5.50 9.08 6.96
C LEU A 93 -5.03 10.39 7.61
N PHE A 94 -4.63 11.36 6.78
CA PHE A 94 -4.15 12.68 7.17
C PHE A 94 -5.21 13.78 7.03
N GLU A 95 -6.47 13.41 6.74
CA GLU A 95 -7.59 14.35 6.55
C GLU A 95 -7.32 15.42 5.47
N GLU A 96 -6.50 15.06 4.47
CA GLU A 96 -6.19 15.92 3.33
C GLU A 96 -7.34 15.86 2.29
N PRO A 97 -7.58 16.94 1.53
CA PRO A 97 -8.61 16.96 0.51
C PRO A 97 -8.34 15.90 -0.56
N LEU A 98 -9.33 15.03 -0.77
CA LEU A 98 -9.28 14.03 -1.82
C LEU A 98 -9.54 14.66 -3.18
N PRO A 99 -8.83 14.23 -4.23
CA PRO A 99 -9.20 14.61 -5.58
C PRO A 99 -10.60 14.08 -5.88
N PHE A 100 -11.41 14.88 -6.58
CA PHE A 100 -12.78 14.52 -6.92
C PHE A 100 -12.84 13.13 -7.56
N SER A 101 -13.67 12.25 -7.01
CA SER A 101 -13.86 10.90 -7.56
C SER A 101 -14.41 10.99 -8.98
N GLY A 102 -13.56 10.67 -9.98
CA GLY A 102 -13.97 10.21 -11.30
C GLY A 102 -14.54 11.24 -12.30
N TRP A 103 -14.65 12.52 -11.97
CA TRP A 103 -15.07 13.56 -12.93
C TRP A 103 -13.97 14.54 -13.32
N ASP A 104 -12.73 14.16 -13.04
CA ASP A 104 -11.53 14.91 -13.45
C ASP A 104 -11.47 15.10 -14.98
N PRO A 105 -11.05 16.27 -15.51
CA PRO A 105 -10.93 16.51 -16.94
C PRO A 105 -10.05 15.49 -17.68
N GLU A 106 -9.02 14.92 -17.06
CA GLU A 106 -8.20 13.88 -17.69
C GLU A 106 -8.91 12.53 -17.73
N TYR A 107 -9.64 12.17 -16.66
CA TYR A 107 -10.50 10.98 -16.68
C TYR A 107 -11.55 11.10 -17.78
N ARG A 108 -12.23 12.26 -17.89
CA ARG A 108 -13.18 12.56 -18.97
C ARG A 108 -12.56 12.43 -20.37
N LYS A 109 -11.34 12.94 -20.58
CA LYS A 109 -10.61 12.77 -21.86
C LYS A 109 -10.36 11.30 -22.19
N ARG A 110 -10.02 10.48 -21.18
CA ARG A 110 -9.75 9.04 -21.32
C ARG A 110 -11.00 8.23 -21.68
N ILE A 111 -12.15 8.54 -21.07
CA ILE A 111 -13.42 7.86 -21.41
C ILE A 111 -14.04 8.38 -22.70
N LYS A 112 -13.78 9.63 -23.10
CA LYS A 112 -14.27 10.20 -24.38
C LYS A 112 -13.81 9.41 -25.61
N THR A 113 -12.64 8.78 -25.55
CA THR A 113 -12.09 7.96 -26.65
C THR A 113 -12.58 6.51 -26.64
N THR A 114 -13.32 6.08 -25.62
CA THR A 114 -13.87 4.72 -25.54
C THR A 114 -15.24 4.61 -26.22
N LEU A 115 -15.61 3.42 -26.68
CA LEU A 115 -16.90 3.14 -27.35
C LEU A 115 -18.12 3.56 -26.51
N LEU A 116 -17.97 3.70 -25.19
CA LEU A 116 -19.04 4.08 -24.27
C LEU A 116 -19.26 5.59 -24.16
N SER A 117 -18.39 6.44 -24.73
CA SER A 117 -18.51 7.91 -24.64
C SER A 117 -19.83 8.44 -25.20
N TYR A 118 -20.27 7.91 -26.34
CA TYR A 118 -21.53 8.27 -27.00
C TYR A 118 -22.79 8.07 -26.15
N ARG A 119 -22.74 7.22 -25.12
CA ARG A 119 -23.88 6.98 -24.24
C ARG A 119 -24.11 8.14 -23.27
N TRP A 120 -23.05 8.85 -22.88
CA TRP A 120 -23.08 9.87 -21.82
C TRP A 120 -23.17 11.30 -22.35
N ASP A 121 -22.75 11.55 -23.60
CA ASP A 121 -22.77 12.87 -24.25
C ASP A 121 -24.08 13.17 -25.02
N ARG A 122 -25.18 12.43 -24.75
CA ARG A 122 -26.50 12.74 -25.33
C ARG A 122 -27.21 13.79 -24.48
N THR A 123 -26.94 15.07 -24.77
CA THR A 123 -27.85 16.20 -24.50
C THR A 123 -28.79 16.43 -25.66
#